data_AF-A0A352FDP0-F1
#
_entry.id   AF-A0A352FDP0-F1
#
_cell.length_a   1.000
_cell.length_b   1.000
_cell.length_c   1.000
_cell.angle_alpha   90.00
_cell.angle_beta   90.00
_cell.angle_gamma   90.00
#
_symmetry.space_group_name_H-M   'P 1'
#
loop_
_entity.id
_entity.type
_entity.pdbx_description
1 polymer ?
#
loop_
_entity_poly.entity_id
_entity_poly.type
_entity_poly.pdbx_seq_one_letter_code
_entity_poly.pdbx_strand_id
1 'polypeptide(L)'
;MKTKFLLAALLIPAFFALPSCKQKSADSAKVATLTTDKTDSKKLKDEVVNLIVSLPSSHETAELINETGASYIAGLTEEDVNTDKLLTRAQKVQAFGKIIFDLAYTDIYNQVGSFSKLLKIQEDLSGQLGFNDLLTLQKPYRERYMANKNNRDSVDAIVVAMLSTTNQYIQENGSASDIALVFASATAKALNVITSVTLFARTNDKLIELLKKEKDHVNAAISILELTTGDPEVDSLLAKLKPIKDIFSSTETFTIETVDQINQLTSKIVG
;
A
#
# COMPACT_ATOMS: atom_id res chain seq x y z
N MET A 1 -38.07 48.81 -60.53
CA MET A 1 -38.10 49.67 -59.33
C MET A 1 -36.99 49.19 -58.39
N LYS A 2 -36.01 50.07 -58.09
CA LYS A 2 -34.99 50.02 -57.03
C LYS A 2 -33.82 49.00 -57.11
N THR A 3 -32.78 49.44 -57.81
CA THR A 3 -31.36 49.62 -57.40
C THR A 3 -30.74 48.92 -56.17
N LYS A 4 -29.58 48.27 -56.44
CA LYS A 4 -28.24 48.34 -55.79
C LYS A 4 -28.07 48.07 -54.28
N PHE A 5 -27.22 47.08 -53.95
CA PHE A 5 -26.13 47.14 -52.95
C PHE A 5 -25.12 46.02 -53.29
N LEU A 6 -23.97 46.28 -53.92
CA LEU A 6 -22.65 46.72 -53.41
C LEU A 6 -21.88 45.70 -52.54
N LEU A 7 -20.75 45.28 -53.13
CA LEU A 7 -19.52 44.67 -52.63
C LEU A 7 -19.27 44.69 -51.10
N ALA A 8 -18.71 43.57 -50.62
CA ALA A 8 -17.40 43.59 -49.94
C ALA A 8 -16.73 42.21 -50.00
N ALA A 9 -15.61 42.13 -50.71
CA ALA A 9 -14.65 41.05 -50.64
C ALA A 9 -13.74 41.26 -49.41
N LEU A 10 -13.41 40.18 -48.68
CA LEU A 10 -12.17 40.14 -47.92
C LEU A 10 -11.66 38.68 -47.82
N LEU A 11 -10.62 38.41 -48.60
CA LEU A 11 -9.68 37.30 -48.50
C LEU A 11 -8.60 37.68 -47.49
N ILE A 12 -8.41 36.92 -46.41
CA ILE A 12 -7.07 36.66 -45.81
C ILE A 12 -7.07 35.26 -45.18
N PRO A 13 -6.25 34.31 -45.67
CA PRO A 13 -6.01 33.02 -45.01
C PRO A 13 -4.88 33.18 -43.98
N ALA A 14 -5.19 32.96 -42.70
CA ALA A 14 -4.18 32.93 -41.64
C ALA A 14 -3.60 31.52 -41.51
N PHE A 15 -2.44 31.35 -42.13
CA PHE A 15 -1.50 30.26 -41.96
C PHE A 15 -0.96 30.32 -40.51
N PHE A 16 -1.30 29.34 -39.67
CA PHE A 16 -0.59 29.12 -38.40
C PHE A 16 0.09 27.75 -38.42
N ALA A 17 1.41 27.82 -38.32
CA ALA A 17 2.32 26.70 -38.27
C ALA A 17 2.20 25.93 -36.93
N LEU A 18 2.43 24.61 -37.03
CA LEU A 18 2.52 23.66 -35.93
C LEU A 18 3.69 24.00 -34.98
N PRO A 19 3.66 23.44 -33.75
CA PRO A 19 4.57 22.32 -33.58
C PRO A 19 3.92 21.09 -32.93
N SER A 20 4.27 19.96 -33.53
CA SER A 20 4.34 18.62 -32.96
C SER A 20 4.68 18.63 -31.47
N CYS A 21 3.78 18.11 -30.64
CA CYS A 21 4.11 17.74 -29.28
C CYS A 21 4.01 16.22 -29.13
N LYS A 22 5.21 15.68 -28.88
CA LYS A 22 5.59 14.29 -28.68
C LYS A 22 4.71 13.58 -27.66
N GLN A 23 4.35 12.36 -28.04
CA GLN A 23 4.16 11.19 -27.18
C GLN A 23 5.25 11.17 -26.09
N LYS A 24 4.83 11.30 -24.82
CA LYS A 24 5.69 11.06 -23.66
C LYS A 24 5.40 9.66 -23.15
N SER A 25 6.32 8.76 -23.49
CA SER A 25 6.52 7.47 -22.86
C SER A 25 6.60 7.60 -21.35
N ALA A 26 6.18 6.55 -20.66
CA ALA A 26 6.40 6.33 -19.24
C ALA A 26 7.89 6.52 -18.90
N ASP A 27 8.18 7.58 -18.13
CA ASP A 27 9.45 7.72 -17.44
C ASP A 27 9.38 6.83 -16.19
N SER A 28 10.11 5.71 -16.22
CA SER A 28 10.40 4.93 -15.03
C SER A 28 11.09 5.84 -14.02
N ALA A 29 10.48 6.02 -12.85
CA ALA A 29 11.07 6.73 -11.74
C ALA A 29 12.41 6.07 -11.38
N LYS A 30 13.52 6.80 -11.61
CA LYS A 30 14.83 6.46 -11.06
C LYS A 30 14.74 6.57 -9.54
N VAL A 31 14.74 5.42 -8.86
CA VAL A 31 15.01 5.33 -7.43
C VAL A 31 16.41 5.89 -7.19
N ALA A 32 16.48 7.07 -6.57
CA ALA A 32 17.74 7.69 -6.20
C ALA A 32 18.36 6.92 -5.03
N THR A 33 19.61 6.49 -5.20
CA THR A 33 20.40 5.88 -4.14
C THR A 33 20.59 6.89 -3.01
N LEU A 34 20.08 6.56 -1.82
CA LEU A 34 20.09 7.43 -0.65
C LEU A 34 21.51 7.57 -0.08
N THR A 35 22.03 8.79 -0.08
CA THR A 35 23.11 9.20 0.82
C THR A 35 22.62 10.44 1.57
N THR A 36 22.18 10.28 2.81
CA THR A 36 21.82 11.41 3.68
C THR A 36 22.51 11.33 5.03
N ASP A 37 23.18 12.42 5.36
CA ASP A 37 23.72 12.74 6.69
C ASP A 37 22.61 12.61 7.74
N LYS A 38 22.86 11.84 8.81
CA LYS A 38 21.91 11.49 9.89
C LYS A 38 21.42 12.68 10.75
N THR A 39 21.59 13.93 10.31
CA THR A 39 21.57 15.11 11.18
C THR A 39 20.26 15.90 11.14
N ASP A 40 19.32 15.60 10.22
CA ASP A 40 17.99 16.25 10.19
C ASP A 40 16.84 15.24 10.12
N SER A 41 16.37 14.84 11.32
CA SER A 41 15.26 13.88 11.49
C SER A 41 13.94 14.30 10.84
N LYS A 42 13.70 15.62 10.69
CA LYS A 42 12.47 16.12 10.06
C LYS A 42 12.54 15.96 8.54
N LYS A 43 13.67 16.33 7.94
CA LYS A 43 13.90 16.15 6.50
C LYS A 43 13.83 14.68 6.09
N LEU A 44 14.41 13.80 6.92
CA LEU A 44 14.35 12.35 6.72
C LEU A 44 12.90 11.83 6.73
N LYS A 45 12.09 12.27 7.70
CA LYS A 45 10.68 11.90 7.81
C LYS A 45 9.86 12.38 6.61
N ASP A 46 10.09 13.61 6.15
CA ASP A 46 9.41 14.18 4.97
C ASP A 46 9.77 13.40 3.69
N GLU A 47 11.03 12.99 3.50
CA GLU A 47 11.47 12.16 2.36
C GLU A 47 10.86 10.74 2.40
N VAL A 48 10.81 10.11 3.58
CA VAL A 48 10.15 8.80 3.79
C VAL A 48 8.66 8.86 3.44
N VAL A 49 7.95 9.87 3.93
CA VAL A 49 6.51 10.02 3.65
C VAL A 49 6.26 10.24 2.16
N ASN A 50 7.07 11.07 1.50
CA ASN A 50 6.94 11.31 0.06
C ASN A 50 7.12 10.03 -0.77
N LEU A 51 7.99 9.11 -0.35
CA LEU A 51 8.15 7.82 -1.00
C LEU A 51 6.89 6.95 -0.83
N ILE A 52 6.33 6.91 0.37
CA ILE A 52 5.13 6.12 0.69
C ILE A 52 3.92 6.59 -0.13
N VAL A 53 3.66 7.91 -0.19
CA VAL A 53 2.46 8.45 -0.87
C VAL A 53 2.53 8.37 -2.40
N SER A 54 3.71 8.06 -2.95
CA SER A 54 3.89 7.86 -4.40
C SER A 54 3.56 6.44 -4.88
N LEU A 55 3.33 5.52 -3.94
CA LEU A 55 3.04 4.11 -4.20
C LEU A 55 1.55 3.82 -4.03
N PRO A 56 1.01 2.82 -4.74
CA PRO A 56 -0.32 2.30 -4.48
C PRO A 56 -0.53 1.98 -2.99
N SER A 57 -1.65 2.41 -2.43
CA SER A 57 -2.06 2.11 -1.07
C SER A 57 -2.42 0.63 -0.90
N SER A 58 -2.58 0.18 0.35
CA SER A 58 -3.03 -1.18 0.64
C SER A 58 -4.42 -1.49 0.06
N HIS A 59 -5.30 -0.49 0.01
CA HIS A 59 -6.63 -0.64 -0.61
C HIS A 59 -6.52 -0.80 -2.13
N GLU A 60 -5.81 0.10 -2.81
CA GLU A 60 -5.56 0.00 -4.25
C GLU A 60 -4.85 -1.33 -4.62
N THR A 61 -3.89 -1.76 -3.81
CA THR A 61 -3.20 -3.05 -4.03
C THR A 61 -4.17 -4.23 -3.89
N ALA A 62 -5.04 -4.22 -2.88
CA ALA A 62 -6.06 -5.27 -2.72
C ALA A 62 -7.10 -5.26 -3.86
N GLU A 63 -7.48 -4.08 -4.34
CA GLU A 63 -8.34 -3.90 -5.51
C GLU A 63 -7.67 -4.48 -6.77
N LEU A 64 -6.40 -4.16 -7.03
CA LEU A 64 -5.63 -4.72 -8.14
C LEU A 64 -5.56 -6.25 -8.10
N ILE A 65 -5.47 -6.86 -6.90
CA ILE A 65 -5.56 -8.33 -6.76
C ILE A 65 -6.93 -8.81 -7.23
N ASN A 66 -8.02 -8.16 -6.80
CA ASN A 66 -9.38 -8.53 -7.18
C ASN A 66 -9.64 -8.37 -8.68
N GLU A 67 -9.13 -7.32 -9.31
CA GLU A 67 -9.21 -7.08 -10.76
C GLU A 67 -8.52 -8.18 -11.60
N THR A 68 -7.58 -8.93 -11.02
CA THR A 68 -7.00 -10.10 -11.68
C THR A 68 -7.98 -11.26 -11.84
N GLY A 69 -9.14 -11.22 -11.16
CA GLY A 69 -10.12 -12.29 -11.06
C GLY A 69 -9.77 -13.35 -10.00
N ALA A 70 -8.75 -13.10 -9.17
CA ALA A 70 -8.41 -13.98 -8.06
C ALA A 70 -9.57 -14.03 -7.05
N SER A 71 -9.79 -15.22 -6.47
CA SER A 71 -10.77 -15.39 -5.39
C SER A 71 -10.16 -15.09 -4.03
N TYR A 72 -11.01 -14.73 -3.06
CA TYR A 72 -10.61 -14.62 -1.66
C TYR A 72 -10.08 -15.96 -1.13
N ILE A 73 -8.98 -15.93 -0.39
CA ILE A 73 -8.45 -17.11 0.32
C ILE A 73 -8.59 -16.89 1.82
N ALA A 74 -9.46 -17.68 2.45
CA ALA A 74 -9.63 -17.69 3.89
C ALA A 74 -8.35 -18.15 4.61
N GLY A 75 -8.08 -17.58 5.77
CA GLY A 75 -6.90 -17.90 6.58
C GLY A 75 -5.62 -17.16 6.17
N LEU A 76 -5.67 -16.28 5.17
CA LEU A 76 -4.56 -15.39 4.86
C LEU A 76 -4.50 -14.14 5.75
N THR A 77 -5.56 -13.84 6.51
CA THR A 77 -5.68 -12.63 7.34
C THR A 77 -5.44 -12.91 8.82
N GLU A 78 -4.96 -11.92 9.56
CA GLU A 78 -4.60 -11.99 10.99
C GLU A 78 -5.82 -11.89 11.93
N GLU A 79 -6.92 -12.58 11.63
CA GLU A 79 -8.19 -12.42 12.34
C GLU A 79 -8.26 -13.09 13.73
N ASP A 80 -7.28 -13.93 14.06
CA ASP A 80 -7.19 -14.68 15.31
C ASP A 80 -5.98 -14.26 16.18
N VAL A 81 -5.34 -13.13 15.86
CA VAL A 81 -4.21 -12.60 16.65
C VAL A 81 -4.66 -12.28 18.08
N ASN A 82 -3.95 -12.82 19.05
CA ASN A 82 -4.08 -12.43 20.45
C ASN A 82 -3.10 -11.29 20.75
N THR A 83 -3.63 -10.07 20.84
CA THR A 83 -2.85 -8.83 21.07
C THR A 83 -2.11 -8.85 22.41
N ASP A 84 -2.63 -9.51 23.44
CA ASP A 84 -2.00 -9.62 24.76
C ASP A 84 -0.70 -10.45 24.74
N LYS A 85 -0.55 -11.32 23.73
CA LYS A 85 0.69 -12.09 23.52
C LYS A 85 1.80 -11.30 22.82
N LEU A 86 1.49 -10.13 22.27
CA LEU A 86 2.47 -9.25 21.64
C LEU A 86 3.15 -8.43 22.73
N LEU A 87 4.26 -8.93 23.24
CA LEU A 87 4.92 -8.39 24.44
C LEU A 87 5.60 -7.05 24.16
N THR A 88 6.25 -6.90 23.01
CA THR A 88 7.02 -5.70 22.67
C THR A 88 6.17 -4.68 21.91
N ARG A 89 6.57 -3.40 21.95
CA ARG A 89 5.94 -2.36 21.12
C ARG A 89 6.08 -2.71 19.63
N ALA A 90 7.27 -3.14 19.20
CA ALA A 90 7.52 -3.48 17.80
C ALA A 90 6.61 -4.62 17.29
N GLN A 91 6.39 -5.66 18.09
CA GLN A 91 5.45 -6.74 17.75
C GLN A 91 4.03 -6.20 17.51
N LYS A 92 3.56 -5.30 18.38
CA LYS A 92 2.25 -4.64 18.24
C LYS A 92 2.18 -3.76 16.98
N VAL A 93 3.23 -2.98 16.71
CA VAL A 93 3.31 -2.11 15.52
C VAL A 93 3.35 -2.92 14.22
N GLN A 94 4.12 -4.02 14.18
CA GLN A 94 4.15 -4.90 13.02
C GLN A 94 2.79 -5.55 12.77
N ALA A 95 2.14 -6.06 13.83
CA ALA A 95 0.76 -6.57 13.75
C ALA A 95 -0.21 -5.51 13.23
N PHE A 96 -0.10 -4.27 13.72
CA PHE A 96 -0.91 -3.14 13.26
C PHE A 96 -0.73 -2.88 11.75
N GLY A 97 0.52 -2.89 11.27
CA GLY A 97 0.84 -2.75 9.84
C GLY A 97 0.24 -3.86 8.98
N LYS A 98 0.32 -5.13 9.41
CA LYS A 98 -0.31 -6.26 8.70
C LYS A 98 -1.83 -6.09 8.60
N ILE A 99 -2.48 -5.67 9.69
CA ILE A 99 -3.93 -5.50 9.75
C ILE A 99 -4.43 -4.41 8.80
N ILE A 100 -3.64 -3.36 8.53
CA ILE A 100 -4.01 -2.34 7.53
C ILE A 100 -4.27 -2.98 6.16
N PHE A 101 -3.40 -3.89 5.72
CA PHE A 101 -3.60 -4.61 4.46
C PHE A 101 -4.77 -5.61 4.56
N ASP A 102 -4.90 -6.33 5.67
CA ASP A 102 -5.98 -7.30 5.85
C ASP A 102 -7.37 -6.65 5.87
N LEU A 103 -7.50 -5.44 6.43
CA LEU A 103 -8.74 -4.66 6.37
C LEU A 103 -9.12 -4.30 4.93
N ALA A 104 -8.16 -3.84 4.12
CA ALA A 104 -8.38 -3.61 2.70
C ALA A 104 -8.78 -4.89 1.97
N TYR A 105 -8.05 -5.99 2.18
CA TYR A 105 -8.31 -7.26 1.51
C TYR A 105 -9.68 -7.84 1.88
N THR A 106 -10.05 -7.82 3.16
CA THR A 106 -11.37 -8.31 3.60
C THR A 106 -12.50 -7.40 3.15
N ASP A 107 -12.28 -6.09 3.07
CA ASP A 107 -13.27 -5.17 2.52
C ASP A 107 -13.52 -5.45 1.04
N ILE A 108 -12.49 -5.40 0.19
CA ILE A 108 -12.60 -5.61 -1.26
C ILE A 108 -13.36 -6.90 -1.60
N TYR A 109 -13.15 -7.96 -0.82
CA TYR A 109 -13.79 -9.26 -1.01
C TYR A 109 -15.09 -9.45 -0.20
N ASN A 110 -15.62 -8.40 0.40
CA ASN A 110 -16.88 -8.36 1.14
C ASN A 110 -16.96 -9.38 2.31
N GLN A 111 -15.85 -9.58 3.01
CA GLN A 111 -15.75 -10.49 4.15
C GLN A 111 -16.08 -9.76 5.45
N VAL A 112 -17.34 -9.34 5.61
CA VAL A 112 -17.81 -8.49 6.74
C VAL A 112 -17.46 -9.07 8.12
N GLY A 113 -17.52 -10.39 8.28
CA GLY A 113 -17.17 -11.07 9.53
C GLY A 113 -15.69 -10.92 9.89
N SER A 114 -14.80 -11.24 8.94
CA SER A 114 -13.36 -11.09 9.08
C SER A 114 -12.95 -9.62 9.27
N PHE A 115 -13.52 -8.72 8.48
CA PHE A 115 -13.28 -7.28 8.61
C PHE A 115 -13.64 -6.77 10.02
N SER A 116 -14.78 -7.19 10.58
CA SER A 116 -15.20 -6.80 11.92
C SER A 116 -14.24 -7.30 13.02
N LYS A 117 -13.69 -8.52 12.86
CA LYS A 117 -12.66 -9.04 13.79
C LYS A 117 -11.39 -8.21 13.70
N LEU A 118 -10.91 -7.95 12.49
CA LEU A 118 -9.69 -7.17 12.24
C LEU A 118 -9.81 -5.73 12.75
N LEU A 119 -10.97 -5.09 12.61
CA LEU A 119 -11.24 -3.78 13.20
C LEU A 119 -11.06 -3.79 14.72
N LYS A 120 -11.59 -4.81 15.39
CA LYS A 120 -11.45 -4.93 16.85
C LYS A 120 -9.97 -5.08 17.25
N ILE A 121 -9.22 -5.91 16.53
CA ILE A 121 -7.78 -6.08 16.78
C ILE A 121 -7.03 -4.75 16.55
N GLN A 122 -7.39 -4.01 15.50
CA GLN A 122 -6.82 -2.68 15.23
C GLN A 122 -7.14 -1.68 16.35
N GLU A 123 -8.36 -1.68 16.90
CA GLU A 123 -8.74 -0.87 18.06
C GLU A 123 -7.93 -1.23 19.31
N ASP A 124 -7.83 -2.52 19.62
CA ASP A 124 -7.07 -3.00 20.78
C ASP A 124 -5.58 -2.62 20.67
N LEU A 125 -4.98 -2.82 19.50
CA LEU A 125 -3.59 -2.42 19.24
C LEU A 125 -3.40 -0.90 19.33
N SER A 126 -4.32 -0.09 18.78
CA SER A 126 -4.24 1.36 18.91
C SER A 126 -4.24 1.80 20.37
N GLY A 127 -5.08 1.19 21.22
CA GLY A 127 -5.08 1.46 22.66
C GLY A 127 -3.76 1.08 23.33
N GLN A 128 -3.25 -0.13 23.05
CA GLN A 128 -1.98 -0.62 23.63
C GLN A 128 -0.75 0.15 23.15
N LEU A 129 -0.80 0.74 21.95
CA LEU A 129 0.27 1.57 21.38
C LEU A 129 0.19 3.03 21.83
N GLY A 130 -0.89 3.43 22.53
CA GLY A 130 -1.13 4.80 22.97
C GLY A 130 -1.69 5.73 21.88
N PHE A 131 -2.19 5.18 20.77
CA PHE A 131 -2.81 5.92 19.67
C PHE A 131 -4.27 6.28 19.95
N ASN A 132 -4.55 6.88 21.11
CA ASN A 132 -5.91 7.18 21.56
C ASN A 132 -6.62 8.21 20.66
N ASP A 133 -5.87 9.15 20.09
CA ASP A 133 -6.42 10.14 19.15
C ASP A 133 -6.88 9.45 17.86
N LEU A 134 -6.13 8.43 17.39
CA LEU A 134 -6.56 7.60 16.27
C LEU A 134 -7.88 6.91 16.57
N LEU A 135 -8.08 6.33 17.75
CA LEU A 135 -9.35 5.70 18.12
C LEU A 135 -10.53 6.66 18.00
N THR A 136 -10.32 7.92 18.40
CA THR A 136 -11.30 9.00 18.32
C THR A 136 -11.58 9.40 16.87
N LEU A 137 -10.54 9.61 16.07
CA LEU A 137 -10.65 9.91 14.63
C LEU A 137 -11.36 8.79 13.87
N GLN A 138 -11.15 7.55 14.29
CA GLN A 138 -11.69 6.36 13.64
C GLN A 138 -13.15 6.06 14.01
N LYS A 139 -13.64 6.57 15.14
CA LYS A 139 -14.98 6.25 15.66
C LYS A 139 -16.11 6.53 14.65
N PRO A 140 -16.18 7.70 13.97
CA PRO A 140 -17.23 7.96 13.00
C PRO A 140 -17.22 7.01 11.80
N TYR A 141 -16.04 6.56 11.36
CA TYR A 141 -15.93 5.60 10.25
C TYR A 141 -16.47 4.23 10.67
N ARG A 142 -16.14 3.76 11.89
CA ARG A 142 -16.63 2.48 12.40
C ARG A 142 -18.14 2.46 12.59
N GLU A 143 -18.71 3.54 13.11
CA GLU A 143 -20.17 3.70 13.25
C GLU A 143 -20.86 3.67 11.89
N ARG A 144 -20.32 4.42 10.90
CA ARG A 144 -20.85 4.43 9.54
C ARG A 144 -20.71 3.08 8.84
N TYR A 145 -19.59 2.38 9.02
CA TYR A 145 -19.39 1.03 8.48
C TYR A 145 -20.48 0.08 8.99
N MET A 146 -20.71 0.04 10.31
CA MET A 146 -21.71 -0.84 10.91
C MET A 146 -23.14 -0.51 10.46
N ALA A 147 -23.45 0.77 10.28
CA ALA A 147 -24.75 1.23 9.78
C ALA A 147 -24.98 0.89 8.30
N ASN A 148 -23.90 0.79 7.50
CA ASN A 148 -23.97 0.59 6.05
C ASN A 148 -23.50 -0.78 5.58
N LYS A 149 -23.22 -1.73 6.48
CA LYS A 149 -22.60 -3.04 6.17
C LYS A 149 -23.27 -3.89 5.06
N ASN A 150 -24.48 -3.56 4.65
CA ASN A 150 -25.22 -4.21 3.56
C ASN A 150 -25.20 -3.40 2.23
N ASN A 151 -24.51 -2.27 2.17
CA ASN A 151 -24.39 -1.39 1.01
C ASN A 151 -22.91 -1.30 0.61
N ARG A 152 -22.53 -2.04 -0.45
CA ARG A 152 -21.13 -2.23 -0.85
C ARG A 152 -20.42 -0.92 -1.15
N ASP A 153 -20.98 -0.09 -2.02
CA ASP A 153 -20.34 1.16 -2.46
C ASP A 153 -20.14 2.13 -1.29
N SER A 154 -21.12 2.18 -0.38
CA SER A 154 -21.00 3.01 0.82
C SER A 154 -19.92 2.49 1.76
N VAL A 155 -19.82 1.17 1.91
CA VAL A 155 -18.83 0.53 2.77
C VAL A 155 -17.42 0.76 2.24
N ASP A 156 -17.17 0.51 0.95
CA ASP A 156 -15.85 0.66 0.34
C ASP A 156 -15.30 2.09 0.51
N ALA A 157 -16.12 3.11 0.18
CA ALA A 157 -15.73 4.51 0.37
C ALA A 157 -15.45 4.88 1.84
N ILE A 158 -16.16 4.26 2.79
CA ILE A 158 -15.87 4.44 4.23
C ILE A 158 -14.52 3.83 4.57
N VAL A 159 -14.23 2.61 4.08
CA VAL A 159 -12.97 1.91 4.37
C VAL A 159 -11.77 2.64 3.77
N VAL A 160 -11.87 3.15 2.54
CA VAL A 160 -10.82 3.99 1.92
C VAL A 160 -10.50 5.20 2.79
N ALA A 161 -11.52 5.96 3.21
CA ALA A 161 -11.33 7.13 4.06
C ALA A 161 -10.75 6.75 5.44
N MET A 162 -11.20 5.63 6.00
CA MET A 162 -10.74 5.08 7.27
C MET A 162 -9.24 4.74 7.24
N LEU A 163 -8.80 3.97 6.23
CA LEU A 163 -7.40 3.58 6.05
C LEU A 163 -6.50 4.77 5.71
N SER A 164 -6.96 5.69 4.88
CA SER A 164 -6.24 6.95 4.60
C SER A 164 -6.02 7.76 5.87
N THR A 165 -7.05 7.89 6.71
CA THR A 165 -6.95 8.60 8.00
C THR A 165 -5.95 7.90 8.92
N THR A 166 -5.97 6.56 8.99
CA THR A 166 -5.00 5.79 9.78
C THR A 166 -3.57 6.02 9.31
N ASN A 167 -3.32 5.92 8.01
CA ASN A 167 -1.97 6.10 7.45
C ASN A 167 -1.45 7.51 7.71
N GLN A 168 -2.26 8.54 7.47
CA GLN A 168 -1.88 9.93 7.76
C GLN A 168 -1.55 10.11 9.24
N TYR A 169 -2.39 9.61 10.15
CA TYR A 169 -2.14 9.70 11.58
C TYR A 169 -0.80 9.07 11.98
N ILE A 170 -0.49 7.87 11.48
CA ILE A 170 0.77 7.18 11.78
C ILE A 170 1.95 7.97 11.22
N GLN A 171 1.85 8.49 10.00
CA GLN A 171 2.91 9.30 9.39
C GLN A 171 3.16 10.60 10.17
N GLU A 172 2.12 11.24 10.71
CA GLU A 172 2.26 12.47 11.47
C GLU A 172 2.77 12.23 12.89
N ASN A 173 2.22 11.24 13.59
CA ASN A 173 2.36 11.07 15.05
C ASN A 173 3.27 9.90 15.45
N GLY A 174 3.53 8.95 14.55
CA GLY A 174 4.42 7.82 14.79
C GLY A 174 5.88 8.26 14.90
N SER A 175 6.66 7.49 15.68
CA SER A 175 8.11 7.56 15.62
C SER A 175 8.62 7.08 14.25
N ALA A 176 9.86 7.40 13.88
CA ALA A 176 10.42 6.93 12.61
C ALA A 176 10.42 5.39 12.52
N SER A 177 10.75 4.71 13.63
CA SER A 177 10.67 3.24 13.75
C SER A 177 9.23 2.74 13.58
N ASP A 178 8.24 3.38 14.22
CA ASP A 178 6.84 2.98 14.07
C ASP A 178 6.37 3.08 12.61
N ILE A 179 6.67 4.21 11.95
CA ILE A 179 6.32 4.44 10.54
C ILE A 179 6.96 3.37 9.63
N ALA A 180 8.25 3.11 9.85
CA ALA A 180 9.01 2.10 9.11
C ALA A 180 8.43 0.69 9.26
N LEU A 181 8.18 0.28 10.50
CA LEU A 181 7.62 -1.04 10.82
C LEU A 181 6.20 -1.21 10.28
N VAL A 182 5.35 -0.20 10.38
CA VAL A 182 3.98 -0.24 9.82
C VAL A 182 4.03 -0.46 8.30
N PHE A 183 4.79 0.38 7.58
CA PHE A 183 4.86 0.32 6.13
C PHE A 183 5.48 -1.00 5.64
N ALA A 184 6.59 -1.42 6.24
CA ALA A 184 7.27 -2.66 5.88
C ALA A 184 6.43 -3.91 6.17
N SER A 185 5.68 -3.92 7.29
CA SER A 185 4.81 -5.04 7.64
C SER A 185 3.59 -5.14 6.72
N ALA A 186 3.00 -3.99 6.34
CA ALA A 186 1.94 -3.95 5.34
C ALA A 186 2.42 -4.44 3.97
N THR A 187 3.64 -4.05 3.57
CA THR A 187 4.28 -4.52 2.32
C THR A 187 4.51 -6.03 2.34
N ALA A 188 5.06 -6.56 3.44
CA ALA A 188 5.25 -8.00 3.60
C ALA A 188 3.92 -8.77 3.54
N LYS A 189 2.86 -8.19 4.11
CA LYS A 189 1.52 -8.78 4.08
C LYS A 189 0.92 -8.78 2.67
N ALA A 190 1.03 -7.68 1.94
CA ALA A 190 0.59 -7.58 0.56
C ALA A 190 1.27 -8.65 -0.32
N LEU A 191 2.59 -8.76 -0.23
CA LEU A 191 3.36 -9.79 -0.94
C LEU A 191 2.94 -11.21 -0.56
N ASN A 192 2.70 -11.46 0.73
CA ASN A 192 2.24 -12.78 1.18
C ASN A 192 0.89 -13.14 0.56
N VAL A 193 -0.05 -12.20 0.50
CA VAL A 193 -1.36 -12.41 -0.13
C VAL A 193 -1.20 -12.61 -1.63
N ILE A 194 -0.51 -11.70 -2.34
CA ILE A 194 -0.28 -11.76 -3.80
C ILE A 194 0.35 -13.11 -4.19
N THR A 195 1.41 -13.52 -3.49
CA THR A 195 2.08 -14.80 -3.78
C THR A 195 1.19 -15.99 -3.47
N SER A 196 0.45 -15.97 -2.34
CA SER A 196 -0.47 -17.06 -1.98
C SER A 196 -1.59 -17.24 -3.01
N VAL A 197 -2.21 -16.14 -3.46
CA VAL A 197 -3.26 -16.21 -4.50
C VAL A 197 -2.68 -16.64 -5.86
N THR A 198 -1.44 -16.25 -6.18
CA THR A 198 -0.75 -16.68 -7.40
C THR A 198 -0.49 -18.18 -7.40
N LEU A 199 0.01 -18.72 -6.28
CA LEU A 199 0.26 -20.16 -6.12
C LEU A 199 -1.04 -20.97 -6.17
N PHE A 200 -2.10 -20.47 -5.54
CA PHE A 200 -3.41 -21.12 -5.56
C PHE A 200 -4.00 -21.17 -6.97
N ALA A 201 -3.90 -20.06 -7.72
CA ALA A 201 -4.32 -19.99 -9.12
C ALA A 201 -3.45 -20.82 -10.07
N ARG A 202 -2.29 -21.30 -9.61
CA ARG A 202 -1.23 -22.05 -10.33
C ARG A 202 -0.56 -21.31 -11.49
N THR A 203 -1.27 -20.49 -12.24
CA THR A 203 -0.72 -19.54 -13.24
C THR A 203 -1.74 -18.43 -13.50
N ASN A 204 -1.37 -17.18 -13.24
CA ASN A 204 -2.14 -15.99 -13.63
C ASN A 204 -1.17 -14.86 -13.96
N ASP A 205 -0.98 -14.58 -15.25
CA ASP A 205 0.00 -13.59 -15.71
C ASP A 205 -0.27 -12.19 -15.12
N LYS A 206 -1.54 -11.82 -14.87
CA LYS A 206 -1.89 -10.55 -14.23
C LYS A 206 -1.39 -10.48 -12.79
N LEU A 207 -1.49 -11.59 -12.03
CA LEU A 207 -0.95 -11.65 -10.67
C LEU A 207 0.57 -11.63 -10.66
N ILE A 208 1.22 -12.25 -11.65
CA ILE A 208 2.67 -12.18 -11.81
C ILE A 208 3.11 -10.75 -12.17
N GLU A 209 2.40 -10.06 -13.05
CA GLU A 209 2.63 -8.66 -13.37
C GLU A 209 2.42 -7.74 -12.17
N LEU A 210 1.37 -7.97 -11.38
CA LEU A 210 1.14 -7.26 -10.13
C LEU A 210 2.28 -7.48 -9.15
N LEU A 211 2.69 -8.73 -8.92
CA LEU A 211 3.81 -9.06 -8.05
C LEU A 211 5.09 -8.34 -8.47
N LYS A 212 5.38 -8.24 -9.78
CA LYS A 212 6.54 -7.49 -10.28
C LYS A 212 6.50 -5.99 -9.93
N LYS A 213 5.31 -5.38 -9.93
CA LYS A 213 5.13 -3.95 -9.58
C LYS A 213 5.41 -3.67 -8.10
N GLU A 214 5.18 -4.64 -7.22
CA GLU A 214 5.49 -4.55 -5.79
C GLU A 214 6.99 -4.41 -5.49
N LYS A 215 7.87 -4.50 -6.50
CA LYS A 215 9.29 -4.18 -6.39
C LYS A 215 9.52 -2.79 -5.79
N ASP A 216 8.67 -1.82 -6.17
CA ASP A 216 8.83 -0.44 -5.70
C ASP A 216 8.48 -0.32 -4.22
N HIS A 217 7.42 -1.00 -3.74
CA HIS A 217 7.12 -1.11 -2.30
C HIS A 217 8.23 -1.81 -1.52
N VAL A 218 8.79 -2.90 -2.05
CA VAL A 218 9.93 -3.60 -1.40
C VAL A 218 11.14 -2.68 -1.28
N ASN A 219 11.48 -1.96 -2.34
CA ASN A 219 12.61 -1.03 -2.33
C ASN A 219 12.38 0.12 -1.34
N ALA A 220 11.16 0.64 -1.27
CA ALA A 220 10.79 1.66 -0.31
C ALA A 220 10.87 1.14 1.12
N ALA A 221 10.32 -0.04 1.40
CA ALA A 221 10.35 -0.65 2.73
C ALA A 221 11.79 -0.86 3.21
N ILE A 222 12.67 -1.37 2.34
CA ILE A 222 14.10 -1.54 2.66
C ILE A 222 14.77 -0.20 2.95
N SER A 223 14.56 0.80 2.08
CA SER A 223 15.15 2.13 2.24
C SER A 223 14.73 2.78 3.56
N ILE A 224 13.45 2.72 3.88
CA ILE A 224 12.90 3.30 5.11
C ILE A 224 13.47 2.58 6.35
N LEU A 225 13.51 1.25 6.33
CA LEU A 225 14.08 0.48 7.45
C LEU A 225 15.58 0.76 7.63
N GLU A 226 16.36 0.88 6.54
CA GLU A 226 17.80 1.20 6.58
C GLU A 226 18.06 2.56 7.25
N LEU A 227 17.20 3.54 6.99
CA LEU A 227 17.27 4.87 7.59
C LEU A 227 16.94 4.86 9.09
N THR A 228 16.23 3.84 9.56
CA THR A 228 15.80 3.68 10.97
C THR A 228 16.55 2.58 11.72
N THR A 229 17.68 2.11 11.18
CA THR A 229 18.52 1.06 11.79
C THR A 229 19.04 1.43 13.18
N GLY A 230 19.31 0.41 14.01
CA GLY A 230 19.76 0.55 15.39
C GLY A 230 18.71 0.21 16.44
N ASP A 231 17.45 0.02 16.02
CA ASP A 231 16.43 -0.70 16.78
C ASP A 231 16.49 -2.19 16.40
N PRO A 232 16.73 -3.13 17.34
CA PRO A 232 16.87 -4.55 17.04
C PRO A 232 15.69 -5.15 16.25
N GLU A 233 14.48 -4.64 16.45
CA GLU A 233 13.28 -5.16 15.78
C GLU A 233 13.15 -4.63 14.35
N VAL A 234 13.58 -3.39 14.11
CA VAL A 234 13.75 -2.84 12.75
C VAL A 234 14.82 -3.62 12.00
N ASP A 235 15.97 -3.84 12.64
CA ASP A 235 17.10 -4.57 12.04
C ASP A 235 16.69 -6.03 11.72
N SER A 236 15.89 -6.65 12.59
CA SER A 236 15.30 -7.98 12.39
C SER A 236 14.39 -8.02 11.16
N LEU A 237 13.43 -7.08 11.05
CA LEU A 237 12.52 -7.03 9.89
C LEU A 237 13.28 -6.72 8.59
N LEU A 238 14.24 -5.80 8.64
CA LEU A 238 15.13 -5.48 7.52
C LEU A 238 15.89 -6.73 7.04
N ALA A 239 16.46 -7.50 7.96
CA ALA A 239 17.17 -8.72 7.62
C ALA A 239 16.25 -9.76 6.96
N LYS A 240 14.98 -9.86 7.36
CA LYS A 240 14.00 -10.77 6.73
C LYS A 240 13.54 -10.29 5.35
N LEU A 241 13.46 -8.97 5.11
CA LEU A 241 13.05 -8.40 3.82
C LEU A 241 14.18 -8.37 2.78
N LYS A 242 15.45 -8.33 3.19
CA LYS A 242 16.60 -8.30 2.27
C LYS A 242 16.61 -9.46 1.25
N PRO A 243 16.40 -10.73 1.65
CA PRO A 243 16.29 -11.83 0.70
C PRO A 243 15.19 -11.65 -0.35
N ILE A 244 14.07 -11.01 0.03
CA ILE A 244 12.98 -10.71 -0.91
C ILE A 244 13.45 -9.66 -1.92
N LYS A 245 14.09 -8.57 -1.46
CA LYS A 245 14.70 -7.56 -2.34
C LYS A 245 15.71 -8.17 -3.31
N ASP A 246 16.52 -9.12 -2.84
CA ASP A 246 17.52 -9.80 -3.67
C ASP A 246 16.86 -10.61 -4.81
N ILE A 247 15.75 -11.31 -4.53
CA ILE A 247 14.96 -12.01 -5.56
C ILE A 247 14.43 -11.01 -6.60
N PHE A 248 13.81 -9.92 -6.15
CA PHE A 248 13.28 -8.87 -7.03
C PHE A 248 14.35 -8.17 -7.89
N SER A 249 15.60 -8.17 -7.42
CA SER A 249 16.73 -7.51 -8.09
C SER A 249 17.44 -8.42 -9.09
N SER A 250 17.46 -9.73 -8.81
CA SER A 250 18.15 -10.74 -9.63
C SER A 250 17.25 -11.47 -10.62
N THR A 251 15.93 -11.36 -10.47
CA THR A 251 14.96 -12.09 -11.30
C THR A 251 14.37 -11.21 -12.40
N GLU A 252 14.65 -11.57 -13.66
CA GLU A 252 13.99 -10.94 -14.83
C GLU A 252 12.60 -11.55 -15.09
N THR A 253 12.45 -12.88 -14.89
CA THR A 253 11.21 -13.61 -15.12
C THR A 253 10.76 -14.32 -13.86
N PHE A 254 9.57 -13.94 -13.35
CA PHE A 254 8.98 -14.55 -12.17
C PHE A 254 8.28 -15.85 -12.56
N THR A 255 8.82 -16.97 -12.07
CA THR A 255 8.24 -18.31 -12.23
C THR A 255 7.44 -18.69 -10.98
N ILE A 256 6.67 -19.77 -11.04
CA ILE A 256 5.97 -20.30 -9.86
C ILE A 256 6.94 -20.68 -8.74
N GLU A 257 8.13 -21.17 -9.07
CA GLU A 257 9.17 -21.45 -8.06
C GLU A 257 9.66 -20.16 -7.38
N THR A 258 9.87 -19.09 -8.16
CA THR A 258 10.22 -17.77 -7.60
C THR A 258 9.10 -17.24 -6.70
N VAL A 259 7.85 -17.38 -7.12
CA VAL A 259 6.67 -16.96 -6.33
C VAL A 259 6.62 -17.73 -5.01
N ASP A 260 6.86 -19.04 -5.04
CA ASP A 260 6.89 -19.88 -3.84
C ASP A 260 8.02 -19.48 -2.88
N GLN A 261 9.21 -19.17 -3.39
CA GLN A 261 10.32 -18.67 -2.58
C GLN A 261 9.94 -17.37 -1.84
N ILE A 262 9.32 -16.41 -2.54
CA ILE A 262 8.84 -15.16 -1.92
C ILE A 262 7.72 -15.46 -0.90
N ASN A 263 6.81 -16.37 -1.21
CA ASN A 263 5.74 -16.77 -0.30
C ASN A 263 6.28 -17.35 1.01
N GLN A 264 7.26 -18.26 0.94
CA GLN A 264 7.89 -18.85 2.11
C GLN A 264 8.64 -17.82 2.97
N LEU A 265 9.31 -16.84 2.33
CA LEU A 265 10.00 -15.77 3.04
C LEU A 265 9.01 -14.83 3.74
N THR A 266 7.96 -14.39 3.04
CA THR A 266 6.93 -13.53 3.61
C THR A 266 6.13 -14.23 4.70
N SER A 267 5.88 -15.54 4.57
CA SER A 267 5.19 -16.34 5.61
C SER A 267 5.94 -16.35 6.94
N LYS A 268 7.28 -16.25 6.94
CA LYS A 268 8.10 -16.13 8.17
C LYS A 268 8.11 -14.71 8.78
N ILE A 269 7.60 -13.74 8.05
CA ILE A 269 7.39 -12.36 8.51
C ILE A 269 5.98 -12.21 9.04
N VAL A 270 4.99 -12.80 8.35
CA VAL A 270 3.58 -12.65 8.72
C VAL A 270 3.12 -13.64 9.80
N GLY A 271 3.65 -14.87 9.82
CA GLY A 271 3.37 -15.86 10.88
C GLY A 271 4.23 -15.66 12.12
#